data_AF-A0A6I4HV21-F1
#
_entry.id   AF-A0A6I4HV21-F1
#
_cell.length_a   1.000
_cell.length_b   1.000
_cell.length_c   1.000
_cell.angle_alpha   90.00
_cell.angle_beta   90.00
_cell.angle_gamma   90.00
#
_symmetry.space_group_name_H-M   'P 1'
#
loop_
_entity.id
_entity.type
_entity.pdbx_description
1 polymer ?
#
loop_
_entity_poly.entity_id
_entity_poly.type
_entity_poly.pdbx_seq_one_letter_code
_entity_poly.pdbx_strand_id
1 'polypeptide(L)'
;MISEEELQQNEVLTVETRYLETYIEGRDHESGDDFIMTGIGFGNEDDINLQNTSKADIDFIANAKQDIPRLIQEIRRLKSD
;
A
#
# COMPACT_ATOMS: atom_id res chain seq x y z
N MET A 1 15.55 14.69 -8.39
CA MET A 1 14.65 15.18 -7.34
C MET A 1 13.23 15.06 -7.89
N ILE A 2 12.28 14.54 -7.12
CA ILE A 2 10.90 14.32 -7.59
C ILE A 2 10.22 15.65 -7.95
N SER A 3 9.57 15.69 -9.10
CA SER A 3 8.81 16.83 -9.63
C SER A 3 7.46 16.99 -8.94
N GLU A 4 6.82 18.16 -9.10
CA GLU A 4 5.47 18.37 -8.55
C GLU A 4 4.42 17.51 -9.26
N GLU A 5 4.62 17.23 -10.54
CA GLU A 5 3.77 16.32 -11.31
C GLU A 5 3.84 14.88 -10.77
N GLU A 6 5.05 14.38 -10.50
CA GLU A 6 5.25 13.06 -9.87
C GLU A 6 4.66 13.00 -8.46
N LEU A 7 4.75 14.07 -7.67
CA LEU A 7 4.11 14.13 -6.34
C LEU A 7 2.58 14.10 -6.45
N GLN A 8 2.01 14.80 -7.41
CA GLN A 8 0.56 14.83 -7.61
C GLN A 8 0.02 13.49 -8.12
N GLN A 9 0.76 12.80 -8.99
CA GLN A 9 0.43 11.43 -9.40
C GLN A 9 0.43 10.46 -8.20
N ASN A 10 1.44 10.55 -7.33
CA ASN A 10 1.51 9.72 -6.12
C ASN A 10 0.35 10.01 -5.14
N GLU A 11 -0.07 11.27 -5.02
CA GLU A 11 -1.22 11.66 -4.20
C GLU A 11 -2.52 11.06 -4.75
N VAL A 12 -2.75 11.13 -6.07
CA VAL A 12 -3.92 10.50 -6.73
C VAL A 12 -3.95 8.99 -6.49
N LEU A 13 -2.82 8.29 -6.62
CA LEU A 13 -2.72 6.84 -6.36
C LEU A 13 -3.06 6.46 -4.90
N THR A 14 -2.92 7.40 -3.96
CA THR A 14 -3.29 7.17 -2.56
C THR A 14 -4.76 7.37 -2.28
N VAL A 15 -5.41 8.30 -3.00
CA VAL A 15 -6.82 8.69 -2.79
C VAL A 15 -7.79 7.83 -3.62
N GLU A 16 -7.40 7.45 -4.84
CA GLU A 16 -8.19 6.56 -5.69
C GLU A 16 -7.99 5.08 -5.30
N THR A 17 -8.75 4.64 -4.29
CA THR A 17 -9.51 3.37 -4.29
C THR A 17 -8.79 2.07 -4.67
N ARG A 18 -7.58 1.84 -4.14
CA ARG A 18 -7.09 0.46 -3.91
C ARG A 18 -6.82 0.29 -2.43
N TYR A 19 -7.65 -0.48 -1.74
CA TYR A 19 -7.30 -0.92 -0.39
C TYR A 19 -6.12 -1.88 -0.50
N LEU A 20 -5.20 -1.79 0.45
CA LEU A 20 -4.22 -2.83 0.71
C LEU A 20 -4.71 -3.54 1.96
N GLU A 21 -5.26 -4.73 1.78
CA GLU A 21 -5.79 -5.53 2.89
C GLU A 21 -5.00 -6.82 2.95
N THR A 22 -4.54 -7.19 4.14
CA THR A 22 -3.78 -8.42 4.35
C THR A 22 -4.72 -9.60 4.53
N TYR A 23 -4.42 -10.71 3.86
CA TYR A 23 -5.06 -12.00 4.06
C TYR A 23 -3.98 -12.98 4.50
N ILE A 24 -4.09 -13.44 5.74
CA ILE A 24 -3.11 -14.29 6.39
C ILE A 24 -3.72 -15.67 6.72
N GLU A 25 -3.03 -16.74 6.33
CA GLU A 25 -3.46 -18.11 6.55
C GLU A 25 -3.52 -18.42 8.05
N GLY A 26 -4.65 -18.99 8.48
CA GLY A 26 -4.96 -19.26 9.88
C GLY A 26 -5.45 -18.04 10.69
N ARG A 27 -5.52 -16.85 10.08
CA ARG A 27 -6.11 -15.64 10.67
C ARG A 27 -7.36 -15.19 9.89
N ASP A 28 -7.20 -15.00 8.60
CA ASP A 28 -8.20 -14.39 7.70
C ASP A 28 -8.76 -15.40 6.67
N HIS A 29 -8.04 -16.51 6.43
CA HIS A 29 -8.50 -17.63 5.61
C HIS A 29 -7.93 -18.97 6.10
N GLU A 30 -8.53 -20.09 5.67
CA GLU A 30 -8.23 -21.42 6.18
C GLU A 30 -7.10 -22.15 5.44
N SER A 31 -6.80 -21.74 4.21
CA SER A 31 -5.77 -22.38 3.38
C SER A 31 -5.21 -21.44 2.32
N GLY A 32 -3.94 -21.59 1.96
CA GLY A 32 -3.29 -20.86 0.85
C GLY A 32 -2.15 -19.96 1.32
N ASP A 33 -1.58 -19.17 0.41
CA ASP A 33 -0.48 -18.26 0.74
C ASP A 33 -0.98 -17.00 1.45
N ASP A 34 -0.12 -16.37 2.26
CA ASP A 34 -0.33 -15.02 2.80
C ASP A 34 -0.16 -13.98 1.67
N PHE A 35 -1.10 -13.04 1.55
CA PHE A 35 -1.05 -12.01 0.49
C PHE A 35 -1.63 -10.66 0.93
N ILE A 36 -1.30 -9.62 0.17
CA ILE A 36 -1.95 -8.31 0.24
C ILE A 36 -2.88 -8.19 -0.95
N MET A 37 -4.19 -8.15 -0.68
CA MET A 37 -5.19 -7.91 -1.69
C MET A 37 -5.07 -6.48 -2.19
N THR A 38 -5.06 -6.28 -3.51
CA THR A 38 -5.07 -4.93 -4.11
C THR A 38 -6.35 -4.67 -4.89
N GLY A 39 -7.06 -3.58 -4.59
CA GLY A 39 -8.23 -3.17 -5.38
C GLY A 39 -9.49 -2.84 -4.58
N ILE A 40 -10.63 -2.91 -5.26
CA ILE A 40 -11.98 -2.73 -4.73
C ILE A 40 -12.76 -4.05 -4.90
N GLY A 41 -12.74 -4.88 -3.85
CA GLY A 41 -13.48 -6.14 -3.78
C GLY A 41 -12.72 -7.36 -4.31
N PHE A 42 -13.32 -8.54 -4.08
CA PHE A 42 -12.80 -9.83 -4.52
C PHE A 42 -12.85 -9.95 -6.06
N GLY A 43 -11.70 -10.25 -6.68
CA GLY A 43 -11.62 -10.57 -8.11
C GLY A 43 -10.85 -9.59 -9.00
N ASN A 44 -9.91 -8.80 -8.46
CA ASN A 44 -8.96 -8.05 -9.28
C ASN A 44 -7.59 -8.73 -9.20
N GLU A 45 -7.02 -9.05 -10.36
CA GLU A 45 -5.99 -10.10 -10.56
C GLU A 45 -4.54 -9.69 -10.16
N ASP A 46 -4.35 -8.68 -9.32
CA ASP A 46 -3.04 -8.10 -9.00
C ASP A 46 -2.72 -8.14 -7.48
N ASP A 47 -3.00 -9.26 -6.82
CA ASP A 47 -2.65 -9.42 -5.40
C ASP A 47 -1.14 -9.55 -5.21
N ILE A 48 -0.62 -8.89 -4.17
CA ILE A 48 0.81 -8.91 -3.87
C ILE A 48 1.10 -10.11 -2.99
N ASN A 49 1.77 -11.10 -3.58
CA ASN A 49 2.29 -12.26 -2.87
C ASN A 49 3.72 -12.01 -2.41
N LEU A 50 3.96 -12.09 -1.10
CA LEU A 50 5.27 -11.80 -0.49
C LEU A 50 5.90 -13.10 0.03
N GLN A 51 6.91 -13.59 -0.70
CA GLN A 51 7.64 -14.79 -0.29
C GLN A 51 8.66 -14.47 0.80
N ASN A 52 8.89 -15.41 1.73
CA ASN A 52 9.87 -15.29 2.83
C ASN A 52 9.68 -14.04 3.71
N THR A 53 8.44 -13.56 3.85
CA THR A 53 8.11 -12.34 4.60
C THR A 53 7.30 -12.73 5.84
N SER A 54 7.57 -12.12 7.00
CA SER A 54 6.79 -12.44 8.20
C SER A 54 5.40 -11.82 8.11
N LYS A 55 4.41 -12.41 8.79
CA LYS A 55 3.04 -11.87 8.89
C LYS A 55 3.02 -10.41 9.36
N ALA A 56 3.92 -10.07 10.29
CA ALA A 56 4.07 -8.71 10.79
C ALA A 56 4.62 -7.74 9.72
N ASP A 57 5.54 -8.19 8.86
CA ASP A 57 6.06 -7.38 7.76
C ASP A 57 5.00 -7.17 6.67
N ILE A 58 4.16 -8.19 6.41
CA ILE A 58 3.02 -8.07 5.48
C ILE A 58 2.04 -6.99 5.99
N ASP A 59 1.66 -7.05 7.27
CA ASP A 59 0.81 -6.04 7.91
C ASP A 59 1.46 -4.64 7.84
N PHE A 60 2.76 -4.54 8.11
CA PHE A 60 3.50 -3.28 8.02
C PHE A 60 3.45 -2.68 6.61
N ILE A 61 3.72 -3.49 5.58
CA ILE A 61 3.71 -3.06 4.17
C ILE A 61 2.32 -2.61 3.74
N ALA A 62 1.26 -3.35 4.09
CA ALA A 62 -0.12 -2.98 3.75
C ALA A 62 -0.52 -1.63 4.38
N ASN A 63 -0.04 -1.36 5.59
CA ASN A 63 -0.30 -0.10 6.30
C ASN A 63 0.53 1.09 5.81
N ALA A 64 1.61 0.88 5.05
CA ALA A 64 2.51 1.96 4.63
C ALA A 64 1.84 2.98 3.68
N LYS A 65 0.78 2.58 2.96
CA LYS A 65 0.09 3.46 2.00
C LYS A 65 -0.50 4.72 2.67
N GLN A 66 -0.93 4.64 3.93
CA GLN A 66 -1.54 5.76 4.64
C GLN A 66 -0.54 6.88 5.00
N ASP A 67 0.76 6.59 4.99
CA ASP A 67 1.80 7.55 5.33
C ASP A 67 2.24 8.40 4.13
N ILE A 68 1.90 7.98 2.90
CA ILE A 68 2.30 8.67 1.67
C ILE A 68 1.79 10.13 1.62
N PRO A 69 0.53 10.46 1.97
CA PRO A 69 0.09 11.86 2.01
C PRO A 69 0.92 12.73 2.95
N ARG A 70 1.34 12.20 4.12
CA ARG A 70 2.19 12.91 5.08
C ARG A 70 3.59 13.14 4.52
N LEU A 71 4.15 12.13 3.83
CA LEU A 71 5.44 12.23 3.15
C LEU A 71 5.43 13.28 2.04
N ILE A 72 4.37 13.31 1.21
CA ILE A 72 4.22 14.31 0.14
C ILE A 72 4.13 15.72 0.74
N GLN A 73 3.38 15.90 1.82
CA GLN A 73 3.28 17.18 2.53
C GLN A 73 4.65 17.64 3.04
N GLU A 74 5.43 16.74 3.62
CA GLU A 74 6.77 17.08 4.13
C GLU A 74 7.75 17.42 3.00
N ILE A 75 7.69 16.72 1.86
CA ILE A 75 8.50 17.06 0.69
C ILE A 75 8.16 18.46 0.17
N ARG A 76 6.87 18.82 0.08
CA ARG A 76 6.43 20.16 -0.34
C ARG A 76 6.95 21.23 0.62
N ARG A 77 6.87 20.98 1.94
CA ARG A 77 7.40 21.88 2.99
C ARG A 77 8.90 22.12 2.82
N LEU A 78 9.69 21.05 2.64
CA LEU A 78 11.14 21.13 2.48
C LEU A 78 11.58 21.81 1.17
N LYS A 79 10.74 21.83 0.12
CA LYS A 79 11.02 22.52 -1.15
C LYS A 79 10.67 24.01 -1.11
N SER A 80 9.83 24.44 -0.17
CA SER A 80 9.44 25.85 0.00
C SER A 80 10.35 26.64 0.95
N ASP A 81 11.18 25.93 1.72
CA ASP A 81 12.26 26.50 2.56
C ASP A 81 13.50 26.84 1.71
#